data_AF-A0A3A4ZX99-F1
#
_entry.id   AF-A0A3A4ZX99-F1
#
_cell.length_a   1.000
_cell.length_b   1.000
_cell.length_c   1.000
_cell.angle_alpha   90.00
_cell.angle_beta   90.00
_cell.angle_gamma   90.00
#
_symmetry.space_group_name_H-M   'P 1'
#
loop_
_entity.id
_entity.type
_entity.pdbx_description
1 polymer ?
#
loop_
_entity_poly.entity_id
_entity_poly.type
_entity_poly.pdbx_seq_one_letter_code
_entity_poly.pdbx_strand_id
1 'polypeptide(L)'
;MNVKDEWEKDPAVRTMRRIFAHMEEAQKRLLSALEIDFHDPRIRIWREKALSRFERCWRIASVRGIKLSEQRMATVYLRCLSEEMKLDGIQPDAAALQSDEEVEMLVKEAAN
;
A
#
# COMPACT_ATOMS: atom_id res chain seq x y z
N MET A 1 -27.71 5.36 16.76
CA MET A 1 -27.74 6.51 15.84
C MET A 1 -27.22 6.06 14.49
N ASN A 2 -28.09 5.93 13.50
CA ASN A 2 -27.71 5.51 12.15
C ASN A 2 -27.33 6.76 11.36
N VAL A 3 -26.05 7.16 11.42
CA VAL A 3 -25.52 8.20 10.54
C VAL A 3 -25.59 7.60 9.14
N LYS A 4 -26.58 8.00 8.34
CA LYS A 4 -26.64 7.62 6.93
C LYS A 4 -25.31 8.02 6.30
N ASP A 5 -24.57 7.03 5.83
CA ASP A 5 -23.34 7.23 5.09
C ASP A 5 -23.70 7.79 3.70
N GLU A 6 -23.92 9.10 3.62
CA GLU A 6 -24.31 9.78 2.37
C GLU A 6 -23.22 9.64 1.29
N TRP A 7 -21.99 9.33 1.70
CA TRP A 7 -20.84 9.13 0.83
C TRP A 7 -20.79 7.74 0.19
N GLU A 8 -21.57 6.77 0.67
CA GLU A 8 -21.60 5.41 0.11
C GLU A 8 -22.15 5.37 -1.33
N LYS A 9 -22.87 6.42 -1.75
CA LYS A 9 -23.36 6.55 -3.12
C LYS A 9 -22.30 7.02 -4.13
N ASP A 10 -21.19 7.58 -3.66
CA ASP A 10 -20.12 8.07 -4.53
C ASP A 10 -19.23 6.90 -5.01
N PRO A 11 -19.16 6.63 -6.33
CA PRO A 11 -18.31 5.56 -6.86
C PRO A 11 -16.83 5.71 -6.52
N ALA A 12 -16.31 6.94 -6.49
CA ALA A 12 -14.91 7.20 -6.18
C ALA A 12 -14.61 6.91 -4.70
N VAL A 13 -15.50 7.31 -3.80
CA VAL A 13 -15.38 6.98 -2.36
C VAL A 13 -15.43 5.46 -2.14
N ARG A 14 -16.35 4.77 -2.83
CA ARG A 14 -16.43 3.30 -2.77
C ARG A 14 -15.14 2.63 -3.24
N THR A 15 -14.58 3.07 -4.36
CA THR A 15 -13.30 2.55 -4.86
C THR A 15 -12.17 2.82 -3.88
N MET A 16 -12.07 4.03 -3.32
CA MET A 16 -11.06 4.35 -2.30
C MET A 16 -11.17 3.44 -1.08
N ARG A 17 -12.38 3.22 -0.56
CA ARG A 17 -12.60 2.31 0.58
C ARG A 17 -12.16 0.88 0.28
N ARG A 18 -12.41 0.38 -0.93
CA ARG A 18 -11.96 -0.96 -1.35
C ARG A 18 -10.44 -1.05 -1.46
N ILE A 19 -9.80 -0.03 -2.02
CA ILE A 19 -8.33 0.07 -2.06
C ILE A 19 -7.76 0.03 -0.64
N PHE A 20 -8.28 0.84 0.28
CA PHE A 20 -7.83 0.84 1.67
C PHE A 20 -8.07 -0.50 2.37
N ALA A 21 -9.22 -1.16 2.14
CA ALA A 21 -9.48 -2.48 2.69
C ALA A 21 -8.44 -3.52 2.20
N HIS A 22 -8.11 -3.50 0.90
CA HIS A 22 -7.06 -4.36 0.35
C HIS A 22 -5.67 -4.04 0.92
N MET A 23 -5.33 -2.75 1.08
CA MET A 23 -4.07 -2.34 1.69
C MET A 23 -3.97 -2.79 3.16
N GLU A 24 -5.04 -2.62 3.93
CA GLU A 24 -5.08 -3.01 5.34
C GLU A 24 -4.95 -4.52 5.50
N GLU A 25 -5.67 -5.30 4.68
CA GLU A 25 -5.59 -6.76 4.66
C GLU A 25 -4.18 -7.25 4.29
N ALA A 26 -3.59 -6.70 3.22
CA ALA A 26 -2.26 -7.05 2.77
C ALA A 26 -1.19 -6.72 3.83
N GLN A 27 -1.29 -5.55 4.45
CA GLN A 27 -0.40 -5.13 5.53
C GLN A 27 -0.54 -6.02 6.77
N LYS A 28 -1.78 -6.36 7.19
CA LYS A 28 -2.00 -7.25 8.34
C LYS A 28 -1.33 -8.61 8.12
N ARG A 29 -1.52 -9.19 6.92
CA ARG A 29 -0.89 -10.46 6.55
C ARG A 29 0.63 -10.36 6.59
N LEU A 30 1.22 -9.27 6.08
CA LEU A 30 2.67 -9.05 6.11
C LEU A 30 3.21 -8.94 7.54
N LEU A 31 2.58 -8.13 8.39
CA LEU A 31 3.01 -7.96 9.78
C LEU A 31 2.89 -9.26 10.57
N SER A 32 1.81 -10.02 10.38
CA SER A 32 1.63 -11.34 11.01
C SER A 32 2.68 -12.34 10.54
N ALA A 33 3.03 -12.36 9.24
CA ALA A 33 4.06 -13.25 8.71
C ALA A 33 5.47 -12.92 9.25
N LEU A 34 5.71 -11.67 9.63
CA LEU A 34 6.97 -11.22 10.22
C LEU A 34 6.98 -11.25 11.75
N GLU A 35 5.90 -11.74 12.37
CA GLU A 35 5.72 -11.77 13.82
C GLU A 35 5.92 -10.40 14.48
N ILE A 36 5.61 -9.32 13.75
CA ILE A 36 5.74 -7.95 14.26
C ILE A 36 4.48 -7.61 15.05
N ASP A 37 4.67 -7.17 16.28
CA ASP A 37 3.59 -6.69 17.13
C ASP A 37 2.90 -5.46 16.53
N PHE A 38 1.56 -5.44 16.52
CA PHE A 38 0.79 -4.36 15.91
C PHE A 38 0.96 -2.99 16.60
N HIS A 39 1.49 -2.97 17.83
CA HIS A 39 1.81 -1.77 18.59
C HIS A 39 3.27 -1.34 18.45
N ASP A 40 4.07 -2.00 17.62
CA ASP A 40 5.44 -1.57 17.32
C ASP A 40 5.42 -0.11 16.81
N PRO A 41 6.08 0.83 17.50
CA PRO A 41 6.03 2.25 17.16
C PRO A 41 6.58 2.55 15.76
N ARG A 42 7.45 1.70 15.22
CA ARG A 42 8.02 1.84 13.87
C ARG A 42 6.98 1.67 12.79
N ILE A 43 5.93 0.89 13.04
CA ILE A 43 4.82 0.67 12.08
C ILE A 43 4.22 1.99 11.62
N ARG A 44 4.01 2.93 12.55
CA ARG A 44 3.46 4.24 12.21
C ARG A 44 4.36 4.98 11.22
N ILE A 45 5.66 5.02 11.51
CA ILE A 45 6.65 5.72 10.68
C ILE A 45 6.73 5.06 9.29
N TRP A 46 6.78 3.74 9.23
CA TRP A 46 6.78 2.99 7.96
C TRP A 46 5.52 3.27 7.14
N ARG A 47 4.34 3.28 7.76
CA ARG A 47 3.07 3.58 7.07
C ARG A 47 3.04 4.99 6.49
N GLU A 48 3.46 6.00 7.26
CA GLU A 48 3.46 7.40 6.81
C GLU A 48 4.40 7.59 5.61
N LYS A 49 5.62 7.03 5.66
CA LYS A 49 6.58 7.11 4.54
C LYS A 49 6.12 6.31 3.33
N ALA A 50 5.61 5.09 3.55
CA ALA A 50 5.09 4.23 2.49
C ALA A 50 3.89 4.85 1.78
N LEU A 51 3.00 5.53 2.52
CA LEU A 51 1.86 6.25 1.94
C LEU A 51 2.33 7.40 1.04
N SER A 52 3.29 8.21 1.51
CA SER A 52 3.88 9.28 0.69
C SER A 52 4.49 8.74 -0.61
N ARG A 53 5.19 7.61 -0.54
CA ARG A 53 5.79 6.97 -1.73
C ARG A 53 4.73 6.35 -2.65
N PHE A 54 3.70 5.73 -2.08
CA PHE A 54 2.56 5.19 -2.82
C PHE A 54 1.81 6.28 -3.60
N GLU A 55 1.56 7.44 -3.01
CA GLU A 55 0.93 8.58 -3.70
C GLU A 55 1.76 9.06 -4.89
N ARG A 56 3.10 9.02 -4.80
CA ARG A 56 3.98 9.29 -5.95
C ARG A 56 3.84 8.21 -7.02
N CYS A 57 3.84 6.94 -6.65
CA CYS A 57 3.61 5.83 -7.58
C CYS A 57 2.28 6.00 -8.34
N TRP A 58 1.21 6.35 -7.62
CA TRP A 58 -0.09 6.59 -8.23
C TRP A 58 -0.06 7.77 -9.21
N ARG A 59 0.61 8.87 -8.86
CA ARG A 59 0.79 10.01 -9.78
C ARG A 59 1.54 9.59 -11.05
N ILE A 60 2.64 8.84 -10.92
CA ILE A 60 3.42 8.34 -12.06
C ILE A 60 2.55 7.44 -12.94
N ALA A 61 1.83 6.48 -12.34
CA ALA A 61 0.91 5.60 -13.07
C ALA A 61 -0.15 6.40 -13.84
N SER A 62 -0.71 7.44 -13.21
CA SER A 62 -1.71 8.32 -13.82
C SER A 62 -1.15 9.09 -15.02
N VAL A 63 0.05 9.68 -14.88
CA VAL A 63 0.75 10.39 -15.97
C VAL A 63 1.06 9.46 -17.14
N ARG A 64 1.39 8.20 -16.86
CA ARG A 64 1.70 7.18 -17.89
C ARG A 64 0.46 6.48 -18.45
N GLY A 65 -0.74 6.83 -17.99
CA GLY A 65 -1.98 6.16 -18.41
C GLY A 65 -2.10 4.71 -17.94
N ILE A 66 -1.30 4.30 -16.95
CA ILE A 66 -1.33 2.96 -16.37
C ILE A 66 -2.54 2.86 -15.43
N LYS A 67 -3.48 1.97 -15.77
CA LYS A 67 -4.64 1.68 -14.92
C LYS A 67 -4.31 0.58 -13.92
N LEU A 68 -4.15 0.96 -12.66
CA LEU A 68 -3.98 0.02 -11.56
C LEU A 68 -5.36 -0.43 -11.04
N SER A 69 -5.55 -1.75 -10.92
CA SER A 69 -6.72 -2.30 -10.23
C SER A 69 -6.62 -2.04 -8.72
N GLU A 70 -7.74 -2.19 -8.00
CA GLU A 70 -7.77 -2.02 -6.54
C GLU A 70 -6.75 -2.93 -5.83
N GLN A 71 -6.56 -4.17 -6.32
CA GLN A 71 -5.57 -5.11 -5.80
C GLN A 71 -4.13 -4.73 -6.15
N ARG A 72 -3.88 -4.23 -7.37
CA ARG A 72 -2.55 -3.75 -7.77
C ARG A 72 -2.14 -2.52 -6.97
N MET A 73 -3.08 -1.63 -6.65
CA MET A 73 -2.86 -0.49 -5.75
C MET A 73 -2.38 -0.96 -4.37
N ALA A 74 -3.03 -1.97 -3.79
CA ALA A 74 -2.58 -2.56 -2.53
C ALA A 74 -1.19 -3.21 -2.63
N THR A 75 -0.87 -3.82 -3.77
CA THR A 75 0.45 -4.41 -4.04
C THR A 75 1.55 -3.33 -4.11
N VAL A 76 1.30 -2.22 -4.81
CA VAL A 76 2.21 -1.06 -4.85
C VAL A 76 2.46 -0.52 -3.44
N TYR A 77 1.41 -0.36 -2.64
CA TYR A 77 1.55 0.09 -1.25
C TYR A 77 2.39 -0.88 -0.42
N LEU A 78 2.12 -2.20 -0.51
CA LEU A 78 2.85 -3.20 0.26
C LEU A 78 4.34 -3.23 -0.10
N ARG A 79 4.67 -3.01 -1.39
CA ARG A 79 6.05 -2.84 -1.84
C ARG A 79 6.70 -1.60 -1.24
N CYS A 80 6.02 -0.45 -1.27
CA CYS A 80 6.52 0.77 -0.62
C CYS A 80 6.78 0.54 0.88
N LEU A 81 5.84 -0.10 1.58
CA LEU A 81 5.98 -0.44 3.00
C LEU A 81 7.17 -1.36 3.26
N SER A 82 7.33 -2.38 2.42
CA SER A 82 8.44 -3.32 2.53
C SER A 82 9.79 -2.64 2.37
N GLU A 83 9.91 -1.66 1.48
CA GLU A 83 11.14 -0.88 1.33
C GLU A 83 11.44 -0.04 2.57
N GLU A 84 10.44 0.59 3.20
CA GLU A 84 10.64 1.31 4.46
C GLU A 84 11.07 0.39 5.60
N MET A 85 10.50 -0.82 5.67
CA MET A 85 10.87 -1.84 6.66
C MET A 85 12.32 -2.32 6.47
N LYS A 86 12.77 -2.47 5.22
CA LYS A 86 14.16 -2.84 4.88
C LYS A 86 15.17 -1.81 5.33
N LEU A 87 14.84 -0.52 5.26
CA LEU A 87 15.72 0.55 5.76
C LEU A 87 15.98 0.42 7.26
N ASP A 88 15.04 -0.14 8.01
CA ASP A 88 15.15 -0.40 9.45
C ASP A 88 15.61 -1.84 9.77
N GLY A 89 16.16 -2.56 8.78
CA GLY A 89 16.77 -3.88 8.95
C GLY A 89 15.80 -5.06 8.99
N ILE A 90 14.50 -4.84 8.79
CA ILE A 90 13.53 -5.92 8.65
C ILE A 90 13.57 -6.43 7.22
N GLN A 91 13.63 -7.74 7.01
CA GLN A 91 13.64 -8.34 5.67
C GLN A 91 12.28 -9.03 5.42
N PRO A 92 11.33 -8.35 4.76
CA PRO A 92 10.05 -8.96 4.42
C PRO A 92 10.28 -10.07 3.40
N ASP A 93 9.67 -11.24 3.62
CA ASP A 93 9.77 -12.35 2.67
C ASP A 93 9.25 -11.92 1.29
N ALA A 94 10.10 -12.08 0.28
CA ALA A 94 9.77 -11.78 -1.11
C ALA A 94 8.59 -12.62 -1.61
N ALA A 95 8.36 -13.82 -1.05
CA ALA A 95 7.21 -14.65 -1.39
C ALA A 95 5.87 -14.02 -0.98
N ALA A 96 5.85 -13.15 0.04
CA ALA A 96 4.66 -12.38 0.42
C ALA A 96 4.36 -11.23 -0.55
N LEU A 97 5.32 -10.89 -1.41
CA LEU A 97 5.22 -9.77 -2.34
C LEU A 97 5.08 -10.33 -3.76
N GLN A 98 3.86 -10.27 -4.32
CA GLN A 98 3.63 -10.67 -5.71
C GLN A 98 4.56 -9.91 -6.66
N SER A 99 5.30 -10.63 -7.52
CA SER A 99 6.19 -10.03 -8.52
C SER A 99 5.35 -9.44 -9.67
N ASP A 100 5.42 -8.14 -9.85
CA ASP A 100 4.77 -7.40 -10.94
C ASP A 100 5.78 -6.35 -11.41
N GLU A 101 6.33 -6.55 -12.61
CA GLU A 101 7.41 -5.70 -13.16
C GLU A 101 7.00 -4.23 -13.28
N GLU A 102 5.72 -3.97 -13.61
CA GLU A 102 5.20 -2.62 -13.71
C GLU A 102 5.08 -1.97 -12.33
N VAL A 103 4.70 -2.74 -11.30
CA VAL A 103 4.72 -2.27 -9.91
C VAL A 103 6.15 -1.98 -9.44
N GLU A 104 7.11 -2.86 -9.75
CA GLU A 104 8.51 -2.65 -9.38
C GLU A 104 9.08 -1.40 -10.05
N MET A 105 8.76 -1.17 -11.32
CA MET A 105 9.14 0.04 -12.05
C MET A 105 8.58 1.30 -11.37
N LEU A 106 7.29 1.32 -11.03
CA LEU A 106 6.66 2.46 -10.34
C LEU A 106 7.33 2.74 -8.99
N VAL A 107 7.60 1.69 -8.20
CA VAL A 107 8.20 1.82 -6.87
C VAL A 107 9.64 2.31 -6.95
N LYS A 108 10.42 1.86 -7.94
CA LYS A 108 11.79 2.35 -8.19
C LYS A 108 11.79 3.81 -8.60
N GLU A 109 10.90 4.21 -9.51
CA GLU A 109 10.82 5.60 -9.98
C GLU A 109 10.35 6.56 -8.89
N ALA A 110 9.42 6.13 -8.03
CA ALA A 110 8.95 6.91 -6.88
C ALA A 110 9.98 7.03 -5.74
N ALA A 111 11.11 6.31 -5.81
CA ALA A 111 12.21 6.41 -4.86
C ALA A 111 13.10 7.65 -5.10
N ASN A 112 13.03 8.21 -6.31
CA ASN A 112 13.78 9.40 -6.73
C ASN A 112 13.10 10.70 -6.31
#